data_AF-A0A1X1YDT2-F1
#
_entry.id   AF-A0A1X1YDT2-F1
#
_cell.length_a   1.000
_cell.length_b   1.000
_cell.length_c   1.000
_cell.angle_alpha   90.00
_cell.angle_beta   90.00
_cell.angle_gamma   90.00
#
_symmetry.space_group_name_H-M   'P 1'
#
loop_
_entity.id
_entity.type
_entity.pdbx_description
1 polymer ?
#
loop_
_entity_poly.entity_id
_entity_poly.type
_entity_poly.pdbx_seq_one_letter_code
_entity_poly.pdbx_strand_id
1 'polypeptide(L)'
;MIPTSTMERMADERKVVRLVRWTHDQLAWGQANVAIHGLGDELKNLTPADPDRVDDDRQDYLISATEEKFADAVWRVNDYLADLPHGADHAAHGFVSALSNPLSGPGGSHESLSDEDDD
;
A
#
# COMPACT_ATOMS: atom_id res chain seq x y z
N MET A 1 -18.98 -20.50 -39.78
CA MET A 1 -18.31 -21.00 -38.57
C MET A 1 -16.98 -20.28 -38.46
N ILE A 2 -16.91 -19.25 -37.62
CA ILE A 2 -15.64 -18.59 -37.26
C ILE A 2 -15.24 -19.23 -35.92
N PRO A 3 -14.01 -19.74 -35.76
CA PRO A 3 -13.60 -20.26 -34.47
C PRO A 3 -13.53 -19.11 -33.47
N THR A 4 -14.35 -19.19 -32.43
CA THR A 4 -14.17 -18.46 -31.18
C THR A 4 -12.85 -18.91 -30.58
N SER A 5 -11.77 -18.20 -30.87
CA SER A 5 -10.50 -18.33 -30.15
C SER A 5 -10.76 -18.01 -28.68
N THR A 6 -10.90 -19.07 -27.90
CA THR A 6 -10.19 -19.31 -26.64
C THR A 6 -9.58 -18.05 -26.02
N MET A 7 -10.27 -17.51 -25.02
CA MET A 7 -9.76 -17.23 -23.67
C MET A 7 -8.23 -17.26 -23.44
N GLU A 8 -7.46 -16.40 -24.11
CA GLU A 8 -6.04 -16.18 -23.80
C GLU A 8 -5.69 -14.68 -23.73
N ARG A 9 -6.54 -13.92 -23.03
CA ARG A 9 -6.01 -12.84 -22.18
C ARG A 9 -6.15 -13.32 -20.75
N MET A 10 -5.20 -14.13 -20.32
CA MET A 10 -4.76 -14.06 -18.92
C MET A 10 -4.52 -12.57 -18.72
N ALA A 11 -5.40 -11.90 -17.98
CA ALA A 11 -5.15 -10.55 -17.57
C ALA A 11 -3.80 -10.63 -16.88
N ASP A 12 -2.76 -10.13 -17.54
CA ASP A 12 -1.52 -9.81 -16.89
C ASP A 12 -1.94 -8.79 -15.85
N GLU A 13 -2.25 -9.29 -14.66
CA GLU A 13 -2.80 -8.58 -13.53
C GLU A 13 -1.77 -7.50 -13.25
N ARG A 14 -1.98 -6.30 -13.82
CA ARG A 14 -0.93 -5.27 -13.87
C ARG A 14 -0.60 -4.91 -12.43
N LYS A 15 0.53 -5.45 -11.97
CA LYS A 15 1.06 -5.13 -10.65
C LYS A 15 1.51 -3.69 -10.71
N VAL A 16 1.02 -2.89 -9.78
CA VAL A 16 1.49 -1.54 -9.55
C VAL A 16 2.51 -1.59 -8.41
N VAL A 17 3.59 -0.82 -8.57
CA VAL A 17 4.58 -0.66 -7.52
C VAL A 17 4.22 0.60 -6.75
N ARG A 18 4.10 0.48 -5.43
CA ARG A 18 3.88 1.61 -4.52
C ARG A 18 5.09 1.77 -3.62
N LEU A 19 5.51 3.03 -3.44
CA LEU A 19 6.49 3.41 -2.45
C LEU A 19 5.75 3.69 -1.14
N VAL A 20 6.03 2.92 -0.10
CA VAL A 20 5.38 3.02 1.20
C VAL A 20 6.41 3.25 2.28
N ARG A 21 6.09 4.13 3.23
CA ARG A 21 6.95 4.42 4.38
C ARG A 21 6.34 3.78 5.62
N TRP A 22 7.06 2.86 6.25
CA TRP A 22 6.63 2.20 7.48
C TRP A 22 7.69 2.33 8.58
N THR A 23 7.24 2.45 9.82
CA THR A 23 8.09 2.17 11.00
C THR A 23 8.34 0.67 11.13
N HIS A 24 9.30 0.29 11.97
CA HIS A 24 9.54 -1.12 12.25
C HIS A 24 8.29 -1.82 12.82
N ASP A 25 7.55 -1.14 13.71
CA ASP A 25 6.34 -1.66 14.34
C ASP A 25 5.17 -1.85 13.33
N GLN A 26 4.98 -0.90 12.41
CA GLN A 26 3.98 -1.00 11.36
C GLN A 26 4.26 -2.15 10.38
N LEU A 27 5.53 -2.33 10.01
CA LEU A 27 5.94 -3.44 9.16
C LEU A 27 5.80 -4.77 9.88
N ALA A 28 6.23 -4.85 11.14
CA ALA A 28 6.08 -6.05 11.96
C ALA A 28 4.60 -6.44 12.12
N TRP A 29 3.72 -5.47 12.33
CA TRP A 29 2.27 -5.69 12.35
C TRP A 29 1.77 -6.27 11.03
N GLY A 30 2.15 -5.69 9.88
CA GLY A 30 1.74 -6.22 8.57
C GLY A 30 2.24 -7.64 8.32
N GLN A 31 3.48 -7.95 8.70
CA GLN A 31 4.03 -9.30 8.57
C GLN A 31 3.36 -10.32 9.49
N ALA A 32 2.94 -9.90 10.69
CA ALA A 32 2.24 -10.76 11.65
C ALA A 32 0.76 -10.97 11.28
N ASN A 33 0.12 -9.97 10.67
CA ASN A 33 -1.32 -9.91 10.42
C ASN A 33 -1.70 -10.14 8.95
N VAL A 34 -0.92 -10.96 8.23
CA VAL A 34 -1.17 -11.32 6.83
C VAL A 34 -2.58 -11.85 6.59
N ALA A 35 -3.15 -12.57 7.55
CA ALA A 35 -4.52 -13.11 7.45
C ALA A 35 -5.60 -12.00 7.38
N ILE A 36 -5.31 -10.80 7.87
CA ILE A 36 -6.22 -9.66 7.87
C ILE A 36 -6.25 -9.01 6.49
N HIS A 37 -5.09 -8.71 5.89
CA HIS A 37 -5.01 -7.87 4.69
C HIS A 37 -4.60 -8.63 3.41
N GLY A 38 -4.08 -9.84 3.51
CA GLY A 38 -3.80 -10.72 2.36
C GLY A 38 -2.56 -10.38 1.52
N LEU A 39 -1.70 -9.45 1.95
CA LEU A 39 -0.46 -9.05 1.23
C LEU A 39 0.78 -9.83 1.68
N GLY A 40 0.63 -11.03 2.23
CA GLY A 40 1.74 -11.72 2.88
C GLY A 40 2.87 -12.13 1.94
N ASP A 41 2.55 -12.47 0.70
CA ASP A 41 3.57 -12.82 -0.30
C ASP A 41 4.33 -11.56 -0.75
N GLU A 42 3.61 -10.46 -0.92
CA GLU A 42 4.17 -9.15 -1.27
C GLU A 42 5.03 -8.57 -0.14
N LEU A 43 4.63 -8.74 1.13
CA LEU A 43 5.40 -8.29 2.29
C LEU A 43 6.68 -9.10 2.53
N LYS A 44 6.74 -10.37 2.11
CA LYS A 44 7.96 -11.20 2.19
C LYS A 44 9.03 -10.77 1.19
N ASN A 45 8.62 -10.19 0.06
CA ASN A 45 9.49 -9.77 -1.03
C ASN A 45 9.67 -8.24 -1.07
N LEU A 46 9.54 -7.57 0.07
CA LEU A 46 9.75 -6.12 0.14
C LEU A 46 11.17 -5.76 -0.23
N THR A 47 11.30 -4.79 -1.12
CA THR A 47 12.58 -4.20 -1.46
C THR A 47 12.67 -2.84 -0.77
N PRO A 48 13.65 -2.61 0.11
CA PRO A 48 13.89 -1.27 0.63
C PRO A 48 14.24 -0.34 -0.53
N ALA A 49 13.52 0.79 -0.64
CA ALA A 49 13.71 1.75 -1.72
C ALA A 49 15.07 2.44 -1.62
N ASP A 50 15.51 2.71 -0.39
CA ASP A 50 16.84 3.19 -0.05
C ASP A 50 17.32 2.46 1.22
N PRO A 51 18.23 1.48 1.12
CA PRO A 51 18.67 0.69 2.26
C PRO A 51 19.63 1.45 3.20
N ASP A 52 20.22 2.56 2.76
CA ASP A 52 21.18 3.36 3.55
C ASP A 52 20.47 4.47 4.34
N ARG A 53 19.28 4.89 3.87
CA ARG A 53 18.47 5.92 4.48
C ARG A 53 17.37 5.34 5.39
N VAL A 54 17.71 5.18 6.67
CA VAL A 54 16.72 5.00 7.74
C VAL A 54 16.46 6.36 8.40
N ASP A 55 15.23 6.85 8.34
CA ASP A 55 14.82 8.15 8.85
C ASP A 55 13.97 7.96 10.11
N ASP A 56 14.57 8.11 11.29
CA ASP A 56 13.86 8.09 12.58
C ASP A 56 12.92 6.86 12.76
N ASP A 57 13.49 5.65 12.67
CA ASP A 57 12.79 4.34 12.71
C ASP A 57 11.91 4.01 11.48
N ARG A 58 11.75 4.95 10.55
CA ARG A 58 10.97 4.74 9.31
C ARG A 58 11.87 4.36 8.15
N GLN A 59 11.39 3.44 7.34
CA GLN A 59 12.05 3.00 6.13
C GLN A 59 11.07 2.95 4.96
N ASP A 60 11.58 3.32 3.80
CA ASP A 60 10.83 3.31 2.54
C ASP A 60 10.96 1.95 1.88
N TYR A 61 9.84 1.36 1.49
CA TYR A 61 9.77 0.07 0.82
C TYR A 61 8.99 0.17 -0.49
N LEU A 62 9.45 -0.58 -1.48
CA LEU A 62 8.72 -0.83 -2.72
C LEU A 62 7.90 -2.11 -2.55
N ILE A 63 6.57 -1.98 -2.64
CA ILE A 63 5.64 -3.10 -2.62
C ILE A 63 4.94 -3.22 -3.98
N SER A 64 4.88 -4.44 -4.51
CA SER A 64 4.34 -4.73 -5.84
C SER A 64 3.13 -5.65 -5.74
N ALA A 65 1.93 -5.13 -5.95
CA ALA A 65 0.68 -5.89 -5.92
C ALA A 65 -0.28 -5.36 -6.99
N THR A 66 -1.39 -6.04 -7.24
CA THR A 66 -2.45 -5.49 -8.09
C THR A 66 -3.19 -4.35 -7.38
N GLU A 67 -3.77 -3.43 -8.16
CA GLU A 67 -4.60 -2.35 -7.60
C GLU A 67 -5.75 -2.91 -6.76
N GLU A 68 -6.36 -4.01 -7.21
CA GLU A 68 -7.41 -4.71 -6.47
C GLU A 68 -6.89 -5.25 -5.14
N LYS A 69 -5.73 -5.90 -5.11
CA LYS A 69 -5.12 -6.36 -3.84
C LYS A 69 -4.84 -5.21 -2.88
N PHE A 70 -4.39 -4.06 -3.38
CA PHE A 70 -4.19 -2.90 -2.52
C PHE A 70 -5.50 -2.37 -1.96
N ALA A 71 -6.54 -2.21 -2.79
CA ALA A 71 -7.84 -1.75 -2.36
C ALA A 71 -8.49 -2.71 -1.34
N ASP A 72 -8.40 -4.01 -1.61
CA ASP A 72 -8.90 -5.08 -0.78
C ASP A 72 -8.16 -5.16 0.57
N ALA A 73 -6.83 -5.03 0.56
CA ALA A 73 -6.02 -4.94 1.78
C ALA A 73 -6.40 -3.71 2.62
N VAL A 74 -6.54 -2.55 1.99
CA VAL A 74 -6.96 -1.31 2.68
C VAL A 74 -8.35 -1.48 3.28
N TRP A 75 -9.29 -2.05 2.53
CA TRP A 75 -10.65 -2.27 3.01
C TRP A 75 -10.68 -3.21 4.22
N ARG A 76 -9.99 -4.36 4.16
CA ARG A 76 -9.96 -5.32 5.27
C ARG A 76 -9.30 -4.79 6.54
N VAL A 77 -8.22 -3.99 6.41
CA VAL A 77 -7.60 -3.39 7.60
C VAL A 77 -8.52 -2.34 8.22
N ASN A 78 -9.23 -1.55 7.40
CA ASN A 78 -10.21 -0.59 7.92
C ASN A 78 -11.41 -1.30 8.59
N ASP A 79 -11.87 -2.41 8.03
CA ASP A 79 -12.92 -3.24 8.64
C ASP A 79 -12.49 -3.81 10.00
N TYR A 80 -11.27 -4.36 10.08
CA TYR A 80 -10.66 -4.77 11.35
C TYR A 80 -10.55 -3.62 12.36
N LEU A 81 -10.10 -2.45 11.92
CA LEU A 81 -9.97 -1.27 12.79
C LEU A 81 -11.32 -0.73 13.25
N ALA A 82 -12.39 -0.90 12.48
CA ALA A 82 -13.73 -0.43 12.82
C ALA A 82 -14.36 -1.23 13.99
N ASP A 83 -13.95 -2.50 14.17
CA ASP A 83 -14.40 -3.33 15.30
C ASP A 83 -13.64 -3.00 16.61
N LEU A 84 -12.50 -2.32 16.51
CA LEU A 84 -11.66 -1.97 17.65
C LEU A 84 -12.03 -0.63 18.28
N PRO A 85 -11.80 -0.45 19.60
CA PRO A 85 -11.92 0.86 20.22
C PRO A 85 -10.92 1.85 19.58
N HIS A 86 -11.36 3.09 19.41
CA HIS A 86 -10.62 4.11 18.67
C HIS A 86 -9.19 4.26 19.22
N GLY A 87 -8.18 4.04 18.37
CA GLY A 87 -6.76 4.14 18.74
C GLY A 87 -6.16 2.89 19.38
N ALA A 88 -6.85 1.74 19.37
CA ALA A 88 -6.31 0.51 19.95
C ALA A 88 -5.08 -0.05 19.21
N ASP A 89 -4.99 0.20 17.89
CA ASP A 89 -3.95 -0.40 17.04
C ASP A 89 -3.32 0.66 16.10
N HIS A 90 -2.42 1.46 16.68
CA HIS A 90 -1.69 2.52 15.97
C HIS A 90 -0.81 1.96 14.84
N ALA A 91 -0.32 0.74 14.98
CA ALA A 91 0.48 0.04 13.98
C ALA A 91 -0.36 -0.28 12.74
N ALA A 92 -1.54 -0.89 12.93
CA ALA A 92 -2.51 -1.15 11.86
C ALA A 92 -2.91 0.13 11.12
N HIS A 93 -3.19 1.21 11.87
CA HIS A 93 -3.57 2.49 11.29
C HIS A 93 -2.44 3.11 10.45
N GLY A 94 -1.20 3.06 10.95
CA GLY A 94 -0.03 3.53 10.20
C GLY A 94 0.24 2.68 8.95
N PHE A 95 0.09 1.35 9.07
CA PHE A 95 0.25 0.42 7.96
C PHE A 95 -0.71 0.73 6.81
N VAL A 96 -2.02 0.83 7.09
CA VAL A 96 -3.04 1.10 6.08
C VAL A 96 -2.99 2.52 5.51
N SER A 97 -2.59 3.50 6.34
CA SER A 97 -2.42 4.89 5.90
C SER A 97 -1.34 5.00 4.83
N ALA A 98 -0.19 4.33 5.00
CA ALA A 98 0.88 4.33 4.01
C ALA A 98 0.50 3.58 2.70
N LEU A 99 -0.37 2.56 2.77
CA LEU A 99 -0.90 1.90 1.57
C LEU A 99 -1.90 2.76 0.81
N SER A 100 -2.73 3.52 1.54
CA SER A 100 -3.74 4.42 0.99
C SER A 100 -3.12 5.67 0.37
N ASN A 101 -2.07 6.20 1.00
CA ASN A 101 -1.34 7.38 0.54
C ASN A 101 0.14 7.02 0.33
N PRO A 102 0.46 6.26 -0.73
CA PRO A 102 1.85 5.93 -1.03
C PRO A 102 2.63 7.22 -1.33
N LEU A 103 3.93 7.21 -1.00
CA LEU A 103 4.81 8.30 -1.37
C LEU A 103 4.84 8.41 -2.90
N SER A 104 4.57 9.60 -3.41
CA SER A 104 4.89 9.91 -4.80
C SER A 104 6.38 9.67 -5.00
N GLY A 105 6.73 8.77 -5.91
CA GLY A 105 8.11 8.63 -6.36
C GLY A 105 8.64 9.98 -6.92
N PRO A 106 9.93 10.07 -7.32
CA PRO A 106 10.59 11.32 -7.73
C PRO A 106 10.03 12.01 -9.01
N GLY A 107 8.77 11.80 -9.38
CA GLY A 107 8.08 12.47 -10.48
C GLY A 107 6.58 12.69 -10.27
N GLY A 108 6.08 12.70 -9.02
CA GLY A 108 4.67 12.98 -8.74
C GLY A 108 4.48 14.38 -8.16
N SER A 109 4.40 15.39 -9.03
CA SER A 109 3.83 16.69 -8.68
C SER A 109 2.42 16.49 -8.15
N HIS A 110 2.19 16.79 -6.87
CA HIS A 110 0.89 17.27 -6.44
C HIS A 110 1.04 18.77 -6.20
N GLU A 111 1.15 19.48 -7.31
CA GLU A 111 0.71 20.85 -7.43
C GLU A 111 -0.80 20.87 -7.21
N SER A 112 -1.21 20.97 -5.95
CA SER A 112 -2.46 21.64 -5.63
C SER A 112 -2.17 23.13 -5.62
N LEU A 113 -2.33 23.70 -6.82
CA LEU A 113 -2.77 25.06 -7.01
C LEU A 113 -3.91 25.34 -6.01
N SER A 114 -3.68 26.23 -5.06
CA SER A 114 -4.75 27.08 -4.55
C SER A 114 -4.43 28.47 -5.08
N ASP A 115 -4.99 28.71 -6.26
CA ASP A 115 -5.22 30.00 -6.90
C ASP A 115 -5.90 30.95 -5.90
N GLU A 116 -5.45 32.21 -5.90
CA GLU A 116 -6.18 33.50 -5.71
C GLU A 116 -7.66 33.41 -5.26
N ASP A 117 -8.24 34.22 -4.37
CA ASP A 117 -8.15 35.67 -4.12
C ASP A 117 -9.06 35.99 -2.89
N ASP A 118 -9.20 37.28 -2.52
CA ASP A 118 -10.27 37.91 -1.68
C ASP A 118 -9.99 38.10 -0.15
N ASP A 119 -9.19 39.12 0.21
CA ASP A 119 -9.61 40.50 0.62
C ASP A 119 -8.42 41.31 1.20
#